data_AF-A0A1D6L8V7-F1
#
_entry.id   AF-A0A1D6L8V7-F1
#
_cell.length_a   1.000
_cell.length_b   1.000
_cell.length_c   1.000
_cell.angle_alpha   90.00
_cell.angle_beta   90.00
_cell.angle_gamma   90.00
#
_symmetry.space_group_name_H-M   'P 1'
#
loop_
_entity.id
_entity.type
_entity.pdbx_description
1 polymer ?
#
loop_
_entity_poly.entity_id
_entity_poly.type
_entity_poly.pdbx_seq_one_letter_code
_entity_poly.pdbx_strand_id
1 'polypeptide(L)'
;MSPVSEKLKLLSGSCYLPHPAKEATGGEDAHFISIDEHVIGVADGVGGWADLGVDAGLYAKELMRNSMSAIKDEPEGTIDPTRVLEKAYISTKARGSSTACIITLKDQGIHAVNLGDSGFVVVRDGRTVLRSPSQQHDFNFTYQLESGGGSDLPSSAQVFHFPVAPGDVIVAGTDGLFDNLYNNEISGVIVEALRVGLEPQIAAQKIAALARQRATDKNRQSPFASAAQEAGYRYYGGKLDDITVVVSYVKSAGAP
;
A
#
# COMPACT_ATOMS: atom_id res chain seq x y z
N MET A 1 14.17 35.18 -11.72
CA MET A 1 12.84 34.57 -11.49
C MET A 1 13.10 33.10 -11.20
N SER A 2 12.84 32.65 -9.97
CA SER A 2 12.88 31.23 -9.64
C SER A 2 11.85 30.52 -10.53
N PRO A 3 12.17 29.35 -11.13
CA PRO A 3 11.17 28.63 -11.91
C PRO A 3 9.97 28.34 -11.02
N VAL A 4 8.77 28.67 -11.50
CA VAL A 4 7.52 28.29 -10.84
C VAL A 4 7.52 26.77 -10.80
N SER A 5 7.53 26.18 -9.60
CA SER A 5 7.47 24.73 -9.44
C SER A 5 6.22 24.23 -10.14
N GLU A 6 6.38 23.29 -11.07
CA GLU A 6 5.27 22.70 -11.80
C GLU A 6 4.36 21.97 -10.80
N LYS A 7 3.09 22.38 -10.71
CA LYS A 7 2.13 21.73 -9.81
C LYS A 7 1.91 20.29 -10.27
N LEU A 8 2.04 19.32 -9.37
CA LEU A 8 1.86 17.90 -9.67
C LEU A 8 0.43 17.45 -9.30
N LYS A 9 -0.05 16.39 -9.96
CA LYS A 9 -1.29 15.66 -9.63
C LYS A 9 -1.07 14.15 -9.68
N LEU A 10 -1.85 13.39 -8.91
CA LEU A 10 -1.92 11.94 -9.02
C LEU A 10 -3.12 11.53 -9.87
N LEU A 11 -2.87 10.69 -10.89
CA LEU A 11 -3.91 9.91 -11.54
C LEU A 11 -3.83 8.49 -11.01
N SER A 12 -4.85 8.05 -10.30
CA SER A 12 -4.78 6.82 -9.50
C SER A 12 -5.85 5.82 -9.90
N GLY A 13 -5.53 4.54 -9.77
CA GLY A 13 -6.46 3.42 -9.91
C GLY A 13 -6.04 2.27 -9.02
N SER A 14 -6.96 1.37 -8.71
CA SER A 14 -6.72 0.30 -7.74
C SER A 14 -7.30 -1.04 -8.16
N CYS A 15 -6.74 -2.11 -7.63
CA CYS A 15 -7.32 -3.44 -7.76
C CYS A 15 -7.19 -4.15 -6.42
N TYR A 16 -8.29 -4.75 -5.97
CA TYR A 16 -8.35 -5.59 -4.80
C TYR A 16 -8.84 -6.98 -5.21
N LEU A 17 -8.05 -8.00 -4.89
CA LEU A 17 -8.37 -9.41 -5.08
C LEU A 17 -8.31 -10.08 -3.70
N PRO A 18 -9.44 -10.36 -3.03
CA PRO A 18 -9.41 -11.11 -1.78
C PRO A 18 -8.84 -12.52 -1.99
N HIS A 19 -8.28 -13.12 -0.94
CA HIS A 19 -7.95 -14.52 -0.85
C HIS A 19 -9.21 -15.33 -1.21
N PRO A 20 -9.13 -16.38 -2.05
CA PRO A 20 -10.31 -17.12 -2.52
C PRO A 20 -11.20 -17.65 -1.38
N ALA A 21 -10.61 -18.06 -0.26
CA ALA A 21 -11.37 -18.52 0.92
C ALA A 21 -12.09 -17.40 1.69
N LYS A 22 -11.69 -16.13 1.49
CA LYS A 22 -12.23 -14.94 2.15
C LYS A 22 -13.14 -14.11 1.23
N GLU A 23 -13.37 -14.54 -0.01
CA GLU A 23 -14.23 -13.82 -0.98
C GLU A 23 -15.64 -13.59 -0.44
N ALA A 24 -16.25 -14.59 0.20
CA ALA A 24 -17.60 -14.51 0.73
C ALA A 24 -17.75 -13.50 1.88
N THR A 25 -16.66 -13.17 2.58
CA THR A 25 -16.61 -12.17 3.66
C THR A 25 -16.04 -10.83 3.19
N GLY A 26 -15.63 -10.73 1.92
CA GLY A 26 -15.05 -9.53 1.31
C GLY A 26 -13.58 -9.29 1.63
N GLY A 27 -12.89 -10.31 2.16
CA GLY A 27 -11.49 -10.28 2.61
C GLY A 27 -11.16 -9.19 3.62
N GLU A 28 -9.87 -9.09 3.95
CA GLU A 28 -9.35 -8.39 5.13
C GLU A 28 -8.52 -7.14 4.78
N ASP A 29 -8.16 -6.96 3.51
CA ASP A 29 -7.55 -5.71 3.03
C ASP A 29 -8.57 -4.56 2.89
N ALA A 30 -8.04 -3.34 2.93
CA ALA A 30 -8.75 -2.11 2.59
C ALA A 30 -7.85 -1.10 1.88
N HIS A 31 -8.46 -0.20 1.11
CA HIS A 31 -7.74 0.94 0.51
C HIS A 31 -8.68 2.13 0.28
N PHE A 32 -8.09 3.29 0.00
CA PHE A 32 -8.81 4.46 -0.50
C PHE A 32 -7.97 5.24 -1.52
N ILE A 33 -8.68 6.03 -2.34
CA ILE A 33 -8.11 7.04 -3.23
C ILE A 33 -8.94 8.32 -3.02
N SER A 34 -8.30 9.37 -2.54
CA SER A 34 -8.85 10.73 -2.49
C SER A 34 -8.23 11.52 -3.65
N ILE A 35 -9.07 11.75 -4.67
CA ILE A 35 -8.64 12.31 -5.96
C ILE A 35 -8.30 13.79 -5.79
N ASP A 36 -9.19 14.54 -5.11
CA ASP A 36 -9.09 16.00 -4.99
C ASP A 36 -7.89 16.42 -4.13
N GLU A 37 -7.60 15.67 -3.07
CA GLU A 37 -6.49 15.93 -2.16
C GLU A 37 -5.21 15.15 -2.50
N HIS A 38 -5.23 14.33 -3.56
CA HIS A 38 -4.11 13.51 -4.02
C HIS A 38 -3.51 12.63 -2.89
N VAL A 39 -4.39 11.92 -2.16
CA VAL A 39 -4.01 10.99 -1.10
C VAL A 39 -4.46 9.58 -1.44
N ILE A 40 -3.59 8.60 -1.22
CA ILE A 40 -3.92 7.18 -1.33
C ILE A 40 -3.58 6.48 -0.02
N GLY A 41 -4.25 5.38 0.27
CA GLY A 41 -3.88 4.53 1.39
C GLY A 41 -4.27 3.08 1.18
N VAL A 42 -3.52 2.18 1.81
CA VAL A 42 -3.76 0.74 1.87
C VAL A 42 -3.58 0.24 3.30
N ALA A 43 -4.31 -0.79 3.67
CA ALA A 43 -4.19 -1.48 4.95
C ALA A 43 -4.53 -2.96 4.75
N ASP A 44 -3.82 -3.81 5.49
CA ASP A 44 -4.08 -5.25 5.56
C ASP A 44 -4.47 -5.62 6.99
N GLY A 45 -5.67 -6.18 7.15
CA GLY A 45 -6.17 -6.68 8.41
C GLY A 45 -5.49 -8.00 8.80
N VAL A 46 -4.88 -8.04 9.98
CA VAL A 46 -4.07 -9.20 10.40
C VAL A 46 -4.94 -10.43 10.66
N GLY A 47 -4.80 -11.44 9.81
CA GLY A 47 -5.66 -12.63 9.81
C GLY A 47 -5.66 -13.50 11.09
N GLY A 48 -4.69 -13.32 11.99
CA GLY A 48 -4.64 -14.04 13.27
C GLY A 48 -5.87 -13.83 14.18
N TRP A 49 -6.63 -12.75 13.95
CA TRP A 49 -7.89 -12.49 14.66
C TRP A 49 -9.02 -13.48 14.34
N ALA A 50 -8.93 -14.20 13.22
CA ALA A 50 -9.91 -15.21 12.83
C ALA A 50 -10.04 -16.32 13.88
N ASP A 51 -8.95 -16.68 14.58
CA ASP A 51 -8.95 -17.67 15.67
C ASP A 51 -9.81 -17.24 16.88
N LEU A 52 -10.05 -15.92 17.01
CA LEU A 52 -10.92 -15.33 18.02
C LEU A 52 -12.32 -14.99 17.49
N GLY A 53 -12.64 -15.40 16.26
CA GLY A 53 -13.89 -15.08 15.57
C GLY A 53 -14.04 -13.59 15.24
N VAL A 54 -12.93 -12.86 15.11
CA VAL A 54 -12.90 -11.43 14.79
C VAL A 54 -12.46 -11.26 13.33
N ASP A 55 -13.26 -10.51 12.56
CA ASP A 55 -12.94 -10.14 11.17
C ASP A 55 -12.00 -8.93 11.18
N ALA A 56 -10.72 -9.18 10.91
CA ALA A 56 -9.68 -8.13 10.87
C ALA A 56 -9.92 -7.12 9.73
N GLY A 57 -10.66 -7.52 8.69
CA GLY A 57 -11.08 -6.63 7.61
C GLY A 57 -11.98 -5.50 8.09
N LEU A 58 -12.76 -5.69 9.16
CA LEU A 58 -13.54 -4.60 9.74
C LEU A 58 -12.64 -3.50 10.30
N TYR A 59 -11.54 -3.86 10.95
CA TYR A 59 -10.56 -2.90 11.45
C TYR A 59 -9.89 -2.14 10.29
N ALA A 60 -9.34 -2.85 9.30
CA ALA A 60 -8.67 -2.23 8.16
C ALA A 60 -9.60 -1.29 7.38
N LYS A 61 -10.85 -1.73 7.09
CA LYS A 61 -11.86 -0.92 6.39
C LYS A 61 -12.25 0.32 7.19
N GLU A 62 -12.44 0.17 8.50
CA GLU A 62 -12.75 1.33 9.36
C GLU A 62 -11.57 2.30 9.44
N LEU A 63 -10.33 1.81 9.56
CA LEU A 63 -9.13 2.65 9.59
C LEU A 63 -8.98 3.47 8.31
N MET A 64 -9.16 2.86 7.14
CA MET A 64 -9.11 3.56 5.85
C MET A 64 -10.25 4.58 5.69
N ARG A 65 -11.47 4.24 6.14
CA ARG A 65 -12.61 5.17 6.15
C ARG A 65 -12.36 6.36 7.07
N ASN A 66 -11.80 6.12 8.26
CA ASN A 66 -11.47 7.19 9.20
C ASN A 66 -10.30 8.03 8.71
N SER A 67 -9.35 7.46 7.97
CA SER A 67 -8.27 8.19 7.29
C SER A 67 -8.83 9.17 6.26
N MET A 68 -9.78 8.74 5.44
CA MET A 68 -10.52 9.61 4.51
C MET A 68 -11.26 10.76 5.22
N SER A 69 -11.82 10.50 6.40
CA SER A 69 -12.44 11.57 7.21
C SER A 69 -11.38 12.53 7.74
N ALA A 70 -10.28 12.02 8.28
CA ALA A 70 -9.22 12.81 8.89
C ALA A 70 -8.49 13.71 7.87
N ILE A 71 -8.43 13.31 6.59
CA ILE A 71 -7.92 14.15 5.49
C ILE A 71 -8.72 15.46 5.38
N LYS A 72 -10.04 15.42 5.57
CA LYS A 72 -10.90 16.62 5.48
C LYS A 72 -10.69 17.60 6.64
N ASP A 73 -10.14 17.12 7.74
CA ASP A 73 -9.80 17.92 8.92
C ASP A 73 -8.39 18.53 8.81
N GLU A 74 -7.64 18.20 7.77
CA GLU A 74 -6.31 18.78 7.51
C GLU A 74 -6.45 20.09 6.72
N PRO A 75 -5.60 21.10 6.98
CA PRO A 75 -5.63 22.32 6.19
C PRO A 75 -5.25 22.04 4.74
N GLU A 76 -5.97 22.65 3.80
CA GLU A 76 -5.77 22.46 2.36
C GLU A 76 -4.30 22.68 1.96
N GLY A 77 -3.76 21.76 1.15
CA GLY A 77 -2.36 21.80 0.69
C GLY A 77 -1.31 21.44 1.76
N THR A 78 -1.71 21.10 2.99
CA THR A 78 -0.76 20.81 4.09
C THR A 78 -0.93 19.45 4.75
N ILE A 79 -1.66 18.54 4.10
CA ILE A 79 -1.97 17.21 4.62
C ILE A 79 -0.71 16.52 5.15
N ASP A 80 -0.80 16.03 6.39
CA ASP A 80 0.24 15.26 7.02
C ASP A 80 -0.28 13.84 7.26
N PRO A 81 0.24 12.84 6.52
CA PRO A 81 -0.24 11.46 6.62
C PRO A 81 -0.02 10.88 8.03
N THR A 82 0.95 11.38 8.81
CA THR A 82 1.16 10.97 10.21
C THR A 82 -0.01 11.38 11.09
N ARG A 83 -0.45 12.64 10.97
CA ARG A 83 -1.62 13.16 11.70
C ARG A 83 -2.92 12.51 11.23
N VAL A 84 -3.03 12.23 9.94
CA VAL A 84 -4.16 11.46 9.38
C VAL A 84 -4.22 10.07 10.00
N LEU A 85 -3.10 9.34 10.03
CA LEU A 85 -3.03 8.00 10.61
C LEU A 85 -3.37 8.02 12.11
N GLU A 86 -2.85 9.00 12.86
CA GLU A 86 -3.12 9.15 14.29
C GLU A 86 -4.62 9.40 14.57
N LYS A 87 -5.24 10.36 13.85
CA LYS A 87 -6.68 10.63 13.96
C LYS A 87 -7.51 9.41 13.58
N ALA A 88 -7.12 8.71 12.51
CA ALA A 88 -7.81 7.51 12.04
C ALA A 88 -7.73 6.38 13.08
N TYR A 89 -6.54 6.14 13.64
CA TYR A 89 -6.31 5.17 14.70
C TYR A 89 -7.18 5.45 15.93
N ILE A 90 -7.17 6.68 16.45
CA ILE A 90 -7.98 7.09 17.61
C ILE A 90 -9.48 6.88 17.35
N SER A 91 -9.92 7.08 16.11
CA SER A 91 -11.33 6.99 15.71
C SER A 91 -11.80 5.56 15.45
N THR A 92 -10.89 4.62 15.21
CA THR A 92 -11.21 3.23 14.86
C THR A 92 -11.61 2.44 16.11
N LYS A 93 -12.73 1.72 16.05
CA LYS A 93 -13.36 1.02 17.19
C LYS A 93 -13.66 -0.45 16.91
N ALA A 94 -13.71 -0.85 15.64
CA ALA A 94 -13.80 -2.23 15.22
C ALA A 94 -12.70 -3.04 15.91
N ARG A 95 -13.03 -4.27 16.33
CA ARG A 95 -12.05 -5.18 16.91
C ARG A 95 -11.17 -5.73 15.81
N GLY A 96 -9.88 -5.87 16.09
CA GLY A 96 -8.89 -6.37 15.14
C GLY A 96 -7.64 -5.52 15.17
N SER A 97 -6.75 -5.80 14.22
CA SER A 97 -5.58 -5.00 13.93
C SER A 97 -5.30 -4.96 12.43
N SER A 98 -4.55 -3.96 11.98
CA SER A 98 -4.09 -3.88 10.61
C SER A 98 -2.74 -3.18 10.48
N THR A 99 -2.06 -3.44 9.37
CA THR A 99 -1.02 -2.56 8.85
C THR A 99 -1.63 -1.26 8.31
N ALA A 100 -0.82 -0.27 7.96
CA ALA A 100 -1.29 0.94 7.27
C ALA A 100 -0.19 1.64 6.48
N CYS A 101 -0.47 1.99 5.24
CA CYS A 101 0.35 2.87 4.42
C CYS A 101 -0.52 4.02 3.87
N ILE A 102 -0.13 5.27 4.11
CA ILE A 102 -0.83 6.46 3.58
C ILE A 102 0.18 7.37 2.90
N ILE A 103 -0.12 7.79 1.68
CA ILE A 103 0.76 8.60 0.82
C ILE A 103 -0.01 9.80 0.30
N THR A 104 0.53 11.00 0.51
CA THR A 104 0.01 12.25 -0.05
C THR A 104 1.04 12.90 -0.97
N LEU A 105 0.56 13.47 -2.08
CA LEU A 105 1.38 14.30 -2.96
C LEU A 105 1.45 15.74 -2.42
N LYS A 106 2.67 16.26 -2.26
CA LYS A 106 2.99 17.65 -1.92
C LYS A 106 3.74 18.31 -3.09
N ASP A 107 3.95 19.63 -2.99
CA ASP A 107 4.59 20.43 -4.04
C ASP A 107 5.96 19.91 -4.53
N GLN A 108 6.73 19.29 -3.62
CA GLN A 108 8.10 18.82 -3.92
C GLN A 108 8.23 17.30 -4.04
N GLY A 109 7.13 16.55 -3.91
CA GLY A 109 7.20 15.10 -3.90
C GLY A 109 6.11 14.43 -3.07
N ILE A 110 6.34 13.19 -2.66
CA ILE A 110 5.43 12.48 -1.76
C ILE A 110 5.85 12.67 -0.29
N HIS A 111 4.85 12.74 0.58
CA HIS A 111 4.98 12.51 2.01
C HIS A 111 4.18 11.24 2.33
N ALA A 112 4.81 10.24 2.93
CA ALA A 112 4.18 8.97 3.25
C ALA A 112 4.42 8.54 4.69
N VAL A 113 3.48 7.80 5.26
CA VAL A 113 3.63 7.08 6.52
C VAL A 113 3.35 5.60 6.26
N ASN A 114 4.18 4.70 6.80
CA ASN A 114 4.01 3.26 6.70
C ASN A 114 4.21 2.58 8.06
N LEU A 115 3.27 1.74 8.45
CA LEU A 115 3.34 0.89 9.63
C LEU A 115 3.01 -0.54 9.21
N GLY A 116 3.94 -1.45 9.47
CA GLY A 116 3.85 -2.84 9.05
C GLY A 116 4.53 -3.14 7.70
N ASP A 117 4.04 -4.16 7.02
CA ASP A 117 4.61 -4.74 5.79
C ASP A 117 3.72 -4.57 4.54
N SER A 118 2.62 -3.83 4.68
CA SER A 118 2.16 -2.97 3.58
C SER A 118 3.27 -1.99 3.17
N GLY A 119 3.12 -1.36 2.02
CA GLY A 119 4.10 -0.37 1.60
C GLY A 119 3.91 0.16 0.19
N PHE A 120 5.00 0.69 -0.36
CA PHE A 120 5.01 1.26 -1.69
C PHE A 120 6.39 1.21 -2.36
N VAL A 121 6.37 1.32 -3.68
CA VAL A 121 7.54 1.57 -4.51
C VAL A 121 7.31 2.79 -5.41
N VAL A 122 8.39 3.51 -5.72
CA VAL A 122 8.41 4.55 -6.76
C VAL A 122 9.23 4.04 -7.93
N VAL A 123 8.64 4.04 -9.12
CA VAL A 123 9.25 3.64 -10.38
C VAL A 123 9.51 4.89 -11.22
N ARG A 124 10.77 5.06 -11.64
CA ARG A 124 11.23 6.14 -12.54
C ARG A 124 12.09 5.52 -13.64
N ASP A 125 11.80 5.86 -14.89
CA ASP A 125 12.52 5.35 -16.06
C ASP A 125 12.66 3.81 -16.08
N GLY A 126 11.58 3.12 -15.70
CA GLY A 126 11.51 1.66 -15.64
C GLY A 126 12.31 1.00 -14.52
N ARG A 127 12.78 1.77 -13.52
CA ARG A 127 13.52 1.27 -12.36
C ARG A 127 12.86 1.69 -11.06
N THR A 128 12.89 0.83 -10.06
CA THR A 128 12.52 1.20 -8.70
C THR A 128 13.58 2.13 -8.10
N VAL A 129 13.21 3.37 -7.80
CA VAL A 129 14.08 4.38 -7.18
C VAL A 129 13.83 4.56 -5.68
N LEU A 130 12.69 4.07 -5.19
CA LEU A 130 12.37 3.98 -3.77
C LEU A 130 11.51 2.73 -3.52
N ARG A 131 11.77 2.03 -2.41
CA ARG A 131 10.91 1.01 -1.83
C ARG A 131 10.82 1.26 -0.32
N SER A 132 9.62 1.32 0.23
CA SER A 132 9.47 1.29 1.69
C SER A 132 9.90 -0.10 2.21
N PRO A 133 10.72 -0.17 3.26
CA PRO A 133 11.05 -1.45 3.89
C PRO A 133 9.82 -2.02 4.61
N SER A 134 9.74 -3.33 4.70
CA SER A 134 8.75 -4.02 5.54
C SER A 134 9.12 -3.83 7.00
N GLN A 135 8.14 -3.49 7.84
CA GLN A 135 8.32 -3.31 9.27
C GLN A 135 7.72 -4.50 10.02
N GLN A 136 8.58 -5.32 10.63
CA GLN A 136 8.18 -6.55 11.34
C GLN A 136 8.95 -6.66 12.67
N HIS A 137 8.32 -7.24 13.69
CA HIS A 137 8.95 -7.57 14.97
C HIS A 137 9.79 -8.86 14.86
N ASP A 138 9.32 -9.81 14.04
CA ASP A 138 10.00 -11.04 13.62
C ASP A 138 9.46 -11.45 12.24
N PHE A 139 10.05 -12.45 11.59
CA PHE A 139 9.62 -12.92 10.27
C PHE A 139 8.10 -13.20 10.23
N ASN A 140 7.41 -12.50 9.33
CA ASN A 140 5.95 -12.60 9.15
C ASN A 140 5.15 -12.25 10.42
N PHE A 141 5.72 -11.44 11.31
CA PHE A 141 5.04 -10.83 12.46
C PHE A 141 5.14 -9.31 12.36
N THR A 142 4.18 -8.74 11.62
CA THR A 142 4.15 -7.33 11.22
C THR A 142 3.84 -6.38 12.37
N TYR A 143 4.38 -5.16 12.28
CA TYR A 143 3.89 -4.05 13.09
C TYR A 143 2.44 -3.78 12.72
N GLN A 144 1.59 -3.57 13.72
CA GLN A 144 0.15 -3.46 13.48
C GLN A 144 -0.53 -2.54 14.48
N LEU A 145 -1.49 -1.75 13.99
CA LEU A 145 -2.35 -0.94 14.84
C LEU A 145 -3.52 -1.78 15.33
N GLU A 146 -3.84 -1.75 16.63
CA GLU A 146 -4.93 -2.54 17.22
C GLU A 146 -5.92 -1.66 17.98
N SER A 147 -7.19 -2.04 17.95
CA SER A 147 -8.20 -1.48 18.85
C SER A 147 -7.90 -1.84 20.31
N GLY A 148 -7.82 -0.86 21.21
CA GLY A 148 -7.66 -1.11 22.66
C GLY A 148 -6.23 -1.00 23.19
N GLY A 149 -5.25 -0.64 22.33
CA GLY A 149 -3.91 -0.25 22.77
C GLY A 149 -3.00 -1.41 23.21
N GLY A 150 -3.33 -2.65 22.80
CA GLY A 150 -2.53 -3.85 23.07
C GLY A 150 -1.34 -4.05 22.12
N SER A 151 -1.19 -3.20 21.11
CA SER A 151 -0.22 -3.35 20.02
C SER A 151 0.53 -2.05 19.72
N ASP A 152 1.09 -1.93 18.51
CA ASP A 152 1.88 -0.78 18.09
C ASP A 152 1.04 0.50 18.00
N LEU A 153 1.73 1.64 18.15
CA LEU A 153 1.13 2.97 18.06
C LEU A 153 1.51 3.64 16.73
N PRO A 154 0.71 4.60 16.23
CA PRO A 154 1.04 5.38 15.03
C PRO A 154 2.43 6.05 15.09
N SER A 155 2.93 6.37 16.28
CA SER A 155 4.26 6.93 16.50
C SER A 155 5.41 5.97 16.14
N SER A 156 5.14 4.67 15.97
CA SER A 156 6.11 3.67 15.52
C SER A 156 6.22 3.60 13.99
N ALA A 157 5.34 4.28 13.28
CA ALA A 157 5.33 4.27 11.81
C ALA A 157 6.56 4.97 11.23
N GLN A 158 7.02 4.48 10.09
CA GLN A 158 8.08 5.10 9.32
C GLN A 158 7.53 6.22 8.46
N VAL A 159 8.22 7.36 8.44
CA VAL A 159 7.83 8.55 7.68
C VAL A 159 8.82 8.78 6.53
N PHE A 160 8.30 9.02 5.33
CA PHE A 160 9.08 9.19 4.11
C PHE A 160 8.76 10.52 3.45
N HIS A 161 9.82 11.24 3.06
CA HIS A 161 9.74 12.39 2.17
C HIS A 161 10.59 12.08 0.95
N PHE A 162 9.98 12.01 -0.23
CA PHE A 162 10.71 11.64 -1.44
C PHE A 162 10.29 12.48 -2.65
N PRO A 163 11.25 13.12 -3.34
CA PRO A 163 10.94 13.93 -4.51
C PRO A 163 10.48 13.08 -5.68
N VAL A 164 9.32 13.42 -6.24
CA VAL A 164 8.77 12.82 -7.47
C VAL A 164 8.69 13.85 -8.59
N ALA A 165 8.70 13.37 -9.83
CA ALA A 165 8.62 14.16 -11.04
C ALA A 165 7.53 13.63 -11.98
N PRO A 166 7.02 14.44 -12.93
CA PRO A 166 6.13 13.94 -13.96
C PRO A 166 6.71 12.72 -14.68
N GLY A 167 5.92 11.67 -14.84
CA GLY A 167 6.36 10.39 -15.41
C GLY A 167 6.72 9.33 -14.38
N ASP A 168 6.93 9.70 -13.12
CA ASP A 168 7.07 8.72 -12.04
C ASP A 168 5.76 7.96 -11.81
N VAL A 169 5.88 6.73 -11.35
CA VAL A 169 4.74 5.88 -10.95
C VAL A 169 4.93 5.41 -9.52
N ILE A 170 3.92 5.63 -8.69
CA ILE A 170 3.86 5.12 -7.32
C ILE A 170 2.99 3.85 -7.37
N VAL A 171 3.48 2.75 -6.81
CA VAL A 171 2.71 1.53 -6.61
C VAL A 171 2.67 1.24 -5.11
N ALA A 172 1.52 1.45 -4.48
CA ALA A 172 1.26 1.07 -3.10
C ALA A 172 0.51 -0.27 -3.07
N GLY A 173 0.71 -1.06 -2.02
CA GLY A 173 0.02 -2.33 -1.86
C GLY A 173 0.24 -2.97 -0.51
N THR A 174 -0.50 -4.06 -0.28
CA THR A 174 -0.40 -4.91 0.91
C THR A 174 0.69 -5.98 0.71
N ASP A 175 0.97 -6.75 1.75
CA ASP A 175 2.00 -7.81 1.70
C ASP A 175 1.69 -8.85 0.61
N GLY A 176 0.41 -9.17 0.33
CA GLY A 176 0.01 -10.07 -0.74
C GLY A 176 0.50 -9.66 -2.14
N LEU A 177 0.81 -8.37 -2.35
CA LEU A 177 1.60 -7.93 -3.51
C LEU A 177 3.10 -8.22 -3.33
N PHE A 178 3.69 -7.64 -2.28
CA PHE A 178 5.15 -7.57 -2.13
C PHE A 178 5.81 -8.90 -1.76
N ASP A 179 5.05 -9.85 -1.22
CA ASP A 179 5.46 -11.21 -0.93
C ASP A 179 5.53 -12.08 -2.18
N ASN A 180 4.85 -11.66 -3.26
CA ASN A 180 4.68 -12.46 -4.47
C ASN A 180 5.40 -11.89 -5.69
N LEU A 181 5.64 -10.57 -5.75
CA LEU A 181 6.34 -9.91 -6.87
C LEU A 181 7.64 -9.23 -6.45
N TYR A 182 8.69 -9.46 -7.25
CA TYR A 182 9.92 -8.67 -7.14
C TYR A 182 9.75 -7.29 -7.80
N ASN A 183 10.60 -6.33 -7.39
CA ASN A 183 10.58 -4.94 -7.89
C ASN A 183 10.69 -4.84 -9.42
N ASN A 184 11.48 -5.71 -10.04
CA ASN A 184 11.66 -5.76 -11.49
C ASN A 184 10.42 -6.29 -12.22
N GLU A 185 9.62 -7.16 -11.59
CA GLU A 185 8.34 -7.62 -12.15
C GLU A 185 7.30 -6.50 -12.09
N ILE A 186 7.21 -5.79 -10.97
CA ILE A 186 6.33 -4.60 -10.82
C ILE A 186 6.73 -3.55 -11.87
N SER A 187 8.01 -3.21 -11.94
CA SER A 187 8.53 -2.22 -12.89
C SER A 187 8.32 -2.67 -14.34
N GLY A 188 8.45 -3.96 -14.65
CA GLY A 188 8.17 -4.52 -15.97
C GLY A 188 6.72 -4.32 -16.41
N VAL A 189 5.76 -4.56 -15.52
CA VAL A 189 4.33 -4.29 -15.79
C VAL A 189 4.08 -2.80 -16.01
N ILE A 190 4.68 -1.93 -15.21
CA ILE A 190 4.55 -0.47 -15.36
C ILE A 190 5.13 0.02 -16.68
N VAL A 191 6.33 -0.45 -17.07
CA VAL A 191 6.95 -0.08 -18.36
C VAL A 191 6.03 -0.48 -19.52
N GLU A 192 5.47 -1.68 -19.49
CA GLU A 192 4.53 -2.13 -20.51
C GLU A 192 3.27 -1.27 -20.54
N ALA A 193 2.69 -1.00 -19.37
CA ALA A 193 1.49 -0.18 -19.23
C ALA A 193 1.70 1.23 -19.79
N LEU A 194 2.80 1.89 -19.43
CA LEU A 194 3.13 3.22 -19.94
C LEU A 194 3.39 3.21 -21.46
N ARG A 195 4.09 2.19 -21.96
CA ARG A 195 4.40 2.04 -23.39
C ARG A 195 3.15 1.97 -24.26
N VAL A 196 2.12 1.24 -23.80
CA VAL A 196 0.86 1.06 -24.56
C VAL A 196 -0.25 2.01 -24.11
N GLY A 197 0.06 2.98 -23.24
CA GLY A 197 -0.88 4.02 -22.81
C GLY A 197 -2.03 3.53 -21.92
N LEU A 198 -1.79 2.55 -21.05
CA LEU A 198 -2.80 2.07 -20.12
C LEU A 198 -3.01 3.02 -18.95
N GLU A 199 -4.28 3.24 -18.61
CA GLU A 199 -4.68 3.96 -17.41
C GLU A 199 -4.20 3.26 -16.12
N PRO A 200 -3.96 4.01 -15.02
CA PRO A 200 -3.51 3.47 -13.73
C PRO A 200 -4.39 2.32 -13.23
N GLN A 201 -5.70 2.40 -13.48
CA GLN A 201 -6.67 1.36 -13.12
C GLN A 201 -6.35 0.00 -13.77
N ILE A 202 -5.99 -0.01 -15.05
CA ILE A 202 -5.65 -1.24 -15.77
C ILE A 202 -4.26 -1.72 -15.36
N ALA A 203 -3.32 -0.81 -15.09
CA ALA A 203 -2.01 -1.17 -14.54
C ALA A 203 -2.14 -1.87 -13.17
N ALA A 204 -2.97 -1.34 -12.27
CA ALA A 204 -3.24 -1.95 -10.96
C ALA A 204 -3.82 -3.36 -11.10
N GLN A 205 -4.79 -3.55 -12.00
CA GLN A 205 -5.37 -4.87 -12.31
C GLN A 205 -4.33 -5.86 -12.84
N LYS A 206 -3.45 -5.41 -13.74
CA LYS A 206 -2.38 -6.26 -14.28
C LYS A 206 -1.36 -6.67 -13.22
N ILE A 207 -0.98 -5.75 -12.33
CA ILE A 207 -0.07 -6.05 -11.22
C ILE A 207 -0.73 -7.03 -10.25
N ALA A 208 -1.97 -6.78 -9.83
CA ALA A 208 -2.70 -7.65 -8.92
C ALA A 208 -2.91 -9.06 -9.50
N ALA A 209 -3.26 -9.16 -10.79
CA ALA A 209 -3.40 -10.44 -11.48
C ALA A 209 -2.07 -11.21 -11.55
N LEU A 210 -0.96 -10.53 -11.84
CA LEU A 210 0.36 -11.15 -11.83
C LEU A 210 0.73 -11.61 -10.42
N ALA A 211 0.47 -10.81 -9.38
CA ALA A 211 0.70 -11.19 -7.99
C ALA A 211 -0.10 -12.44 -7.61
N ARG A 212 -1.40 -12.50 -7.93
CA ARG A 212 -2.25 -13.68 -7.71
C ARG A 212 -1.73 -14.92 -8.45
N GLN A 213 -1.26 -14.74 -9.69
CA GLN A 213 -0.65 -15.83 -10.45
C GLN A 213 0.62 -16.34 -9.75
N ARG A 214 1.50 -15.45 -9.27
CA ARG A 214 2.72 -15.85 -8.54
C ARG A 214 2.41 -16.48 -7.19
N ALA A 215 1.38 -16.00 -6.50
CA ALA A 215 0.93 -16.50 -5.21
C ALA A 215 0.45 -17.96 -5.25
N THR A 216 -0.01 -18.44 -6.40
CA THR A 216 -0.50 -19.82 -6.59
C THR A 216 0.58 -20.79 -7.10
N ASP A 217 1.75 -20.29 -7.50
CA ASP A 217 2.86 -21.10 -7.98
C ASP A 217 3.66 -21.68 -6.81
N LYS A 218 3.43 -22.96 -6.51
CA LYS A 218 4.07 -23.68 -5.39
C LYS A 218 5.56 -23.96 -5.60
N ASN A 219 6.08 -23.79 -6.81
CA ASN A 219 7.48 -24.09 -7.14
C ASN A 219 8.33 -22.83 -7.29
N ARG A 220 7.71 -21.65 -7.20
CA ARG A 220 8.40 -20.38 -7.34
C ARG A 220 9.25 -20.06 -6.12
N GLN A 221 10.43 -19.52 -6.34
CA GLN A 221 11.12 -18.75 -5.31
C GLN A 221 10.52 -17.33 -5.30
N SER A 222 9.55 -17.10 -4.41
CA SER A 222 8.92 -15.79 -4.22
C SER A 222 9.77 -14.90 -3.30
N PRO A 223 9.51 -13.58 -3.26
CA PRO A 223 10.06 -12.72 -2.21
C PRO A 223 9.83 -13.27 -0.81
N PHE A 224 8.61 -13.72 -0.50
CA PHE A 224 8.30 -14.32 0.79
C PHE A 224 9.09 -15.61 1.06
N ALA A 225 9.17 -16.52 0.08
CA ALA A 225 9.93 -17.75 0.23
C ALA A 225 11.43 -17.48 0.47
N SER A 226 11.97 -16.45 -0.18
CA SER A 226 13.36 -16.04 0.03
C SER A 226 13.57 -15.50 1.45
N ALA A 227 12.71 -14.58 1.90
CA ALA A 227 12.76 -14.03 3.25
C ALA A 227 12.57 -15.11 4.33
N ALA A 228 11.66 -16.06 4.10
CA ALA A 228 11.44 -17.19 5.00
C ALA A 228 12.71 -18.04 5.18
N GLN A 229 13.41 -18.33 4.09
CA GLN A 229 14.64 -19.12 4.11
C GLN A 229 15.78 -18.35 4.79
N GLU A 230 15.90 -17.05 4.55
CA GLU A 230 16.85 -16.18 5.24
C GLU A 230 16.60 -16.13 6.74
N ALA A 231 15.33 -16.17 7.17
CA ALA A 231 14.92 -16.27 8.56
C ALA A 231 15.03 -17.70 9.13
N GLY A 232 15.50 -18.69 8.35
CA GLY A 232 15.74 -20.06 8.80
C GLY A 232 14.56 -21.03 8.64
N TYR A 233 13.46 -20.60 8.02
CA TYR A 233 12.29 -21.44 7.74
C TYR A 233 12.40 -22.19 6.41
N ARG A 234 11.85 -23.40 6.35
CA ARG A 234 11.73 -24.16 5.10
C ARG A 234 10.41 -23.82 4.43
N TYR A 235 10.43 -22.86 3.50
CA TYR A 235 9.26 -22.46 2.70
C TYR A 235 9.63 -22.39 1.20
N TYR A 236 8.68 -22.74 0.34
CA TYR A 236 8.79 -22.67 -1.12
C TYR A 236 7.44 -22.28 -1.73
N GLY A 237 7.46 -21.61 -2.88
CA GLY A 237 6.27 -21.18 -3.60
C GLY A 237 5.86 -19.74 -3.31
N GLY A 238 4.76 -19.32 -3.93
CA GLY A 238 4.07 -18.07 -3.57
C GLY A 238 3.27 -18.18 -2.26
N LYS A 239 2.95 -17.03 -1.67
CA LYS A 239 2.09 -16.90 -0.48
C LYS A 239 0.73 -16.40 -0.93
N LEU A 240 -0.29 -17.26 -0.84
CA LEU A 240 -1.66 -16.88 -1.19
C LEU A 240 -2.24 -15.98 -0.10
N ASP A 241 -2.64 -14.76 -0.47
CA ASP A 241 -3.23 -13.79 0.47
C ASP A 241 -4.31 -12.91 -0.18
N ASP A 242 -4.89 -11.99 0.58
CA ASP A 242 -5.55 -10.80 0.03
C ASP A 242 -4.51 -9.97 -0.74
N ILE A 243 -4.90 -9.35 -1.86
CA ILE A 243 -3.97 -8.58 -2.69
C ILE A 243 -4.61 -7.25 -3.02
N THR A 244 -4.05 -6.18 -2.47
CA THR A 244 -4.44 -4.81 -2.79
C THR A 244 -3.30 -4.08 -3.46
N VAL A 245 -3.62 -3.42 -4.57
CA VAL A 245 -2.69 -2.61 -5.35
C VAL A 245 -3.33 -1.28 -5.68
N VAL A 246 -2.64 -0.17 -5.38
CA VAL A 246 -2.97 1.17 -5.85
C VAL A 246 -1.82 1.67 -6.71
N VAL A 247 -2.10 2.04 -7.96
CA VAL A 247 -1.13 2.63 -8.89
C VAL A 247 -1.49 4.09 -9.10
N SER A 248 -0.51 4.98 -8.93
CA SER A 248 -0.66 6.41 -9.15
C SER A 248 0.40 6.92 -10.12
N TYR A 249 -0.03 7.48 -11.25
CA TYR A 249 0.85 8.18 -12.18
C TYR A 249 1.03 9.62 -11.73
N VAL A 250 2.28 10.06 -11.59
CA VAL A 250 2.63 11.45 -11.30
C VAL A 250 2.59 12.23 -12.60
N LYS A 251 1.72 13.25 -12.66
CA LYS A 251 1.52 14.10 -13.85
C LYS A 251 1.68 15.56 -13.48
N SER A 252 2.08 16.36 -14.46
CA SER A 252 1.93 17.81 -14.38
C SER A 252 0.45 18.19 -14.36
N ALA A 253 0.06 19.12 -13.49
CA ALA A 253 -1.32 19.58 -13.37
C ALA A 253 -1.83 20.26 -14.67
N GLY A 254 -0.92 20.82 -15.48
CA GLY A 254 -1.20 21.42 -16.79
C GLY A 254 -1.19 20.45 -17.98
N ALA A 255 -0.87 19.17 -17.78
CA ALA A 255 -0.94 18.17 -18.84
C ALA A 255 -2.38 17.63 -18.98
N PRO A 256 -2.88 17.47 -20.23
CA PRO A 256 -4.18 16.86 -20.49
C PRO A 256 -4.27 15.44 -19.91
#